data_AF-A0A368LGV3-F1
#
_entry.id   AF-A0A368LGV3-F1
#
_cell.length_a   1.000
_cell.length_b   1.000
_cell.length_c   1.000
_cell.angle_alpha   90.00
_cell.angle_beta   90.00
_cell.angle_gamma   90.00
#
_symmetry.space_group_name_H-M   'P 1'
#
loop_
_entity.id
_entity.type
_entity.pdbx_description
1 polymer ?
#
loop_
_entity_poly.entity_id
_entity_poly.type
_entity_poly.pdbx_seq_one_letter_code
_entity_poly.pdbx_strand_id
1 'polypeptide(L)'
;MKLKPIVPLMSLIFAAMLTGCNFDGSSDPSSSSGDSTGNGSTGTSSGGGSIDIGDIDTPTIAAVDYSAIATPTVTAQDDLALQNAVAAAADGDVIGLTAGVNFASLGALTVDKKITLVSVDSAGAVIDPTASDEQALISGAGCIYISPKGAGSQVLNIAFKNDTIGYEAGTTTDNACVLSGSSGRSGVIAIDETSEADSAGTVKYFKPVILDNLNFDAELITSDQTADGQLNNKASWLIAYGQFELTNSTFTNLKSDVQNIGVYSACNTDSSKNGSLIEANTFAVVPGSSSETAAIKLGNSSSGLIDTITCNFSLVDNTFINYTALLANDVKNTVLYPTKPLPVGIFSTPESLTKNEGNTLTTQ
;
A
#
# COMPACT_ATOMS: atom_id res chain seq x y z
N MET A 1 -8.53 -66.49 -10.48
CA MET A 1 -8.25 -67.37 -9.33
C MET A 1 -7.60 -66.54 -8.23
N LYS A 2 -8.06 -66.71 -6.99
CA LYS A 2 -7.59 -65.99 -5.78
C LYS A 2 -6.12 -66.29 -5.51
N LEU A 3 -5.35 -65.29 -5.10
CA LEU A 3 -4.24 -65.44 -4.15
C LEU A 3 -4.21 -64.20 -3.24
N LYS A 4 -4.14 -64.50 -1.95
CA LYS A 4 -4.26 -63.62 -0.77
C LYS A 4 -2.85 -63.43 -0.16
N PRO A 5 -2.69 -62.64 0.92
CA PRO A 5 -1.71 -61.55 1.05
C PRO A 5 -0.43 -61.94 1.81
N ILE A 6 0.56 -61.05 1.80
CA ILE A 6 1.67 -61.07 2.76
C ILE A 6 1.90 -59.65 3.30
N VAL A 7 1.79 -59.54 4.63
CA VAL A 7 2.31 -58.47 5.48
C VAL A 7 3.46 -59.07 6.31
N PRO A 8 4.52 -58.29 6.59
CA PRO A 8 5.08 -58.24 7.95
C PRO A 8 5.20 -56.75 8.35
N LEU A 9 4.69 -56.24 9.48
CA LEU A 9 4.84 -56.55 10.90
C LEU A 9 6.28 -56.50 11.46
N MET A 10 6.59 -55.30 11.96
CA MET A 10 7.19 -54.96 13.27
C MET A 10 8.71 -54.78 13.49
N SER A 11 8.93 -53.84 14.42
CA SER A 11 10.05 -53.61 15.35
C SER A 11 11.13 -52.61 14.92
N LEU A 12 11.60 -51.65 15.73
CA LEU A 12 11.33 -51.29 17.14
C LEU A 12 12.13 -50.01 17.52
N ILE A 13 11.52 -49.11 18.31
CA ILE A 13 12.06 -48.27 19.42
C ILE A 13 13.24 -47.29 19.19
N PHE A 14 13.00 -46.00 19.49
CA PHE A 14 13.60 -45.34 20.67
C PHE A 14 12.64 -44.31 21.29
N ALA A 15 12.39 -44.48 22.58
CA ALA A 15 11.68 -43.56 23.45
C ALA A 15 12.70 -42.69 24.20
N ALA A 16 12.38 -41.42 24.43
CA ALA A 16 12.82 -40.71 25.61
C ALA A 16 11.71 -39.76 26.06
N MET A 17 11.28 -40.00 27.29
CA MET A 17 10.24 -39.28 28.02
C MET A 17 10.72 -37.88 28.39
N LEU A 18 9.80 -36.92 28.47
CA LEU A 18 9.74 -36.01 29.62
C LEU A 18 8.27 -35.69 29.93
N THR A 19 7.81 -36.26 31.03
CA THR A 19 6.71 -35.83 31.91
C THR A 19 6.88 -34.34 32.26
N GLY A 20 5.87 -33.51 32.50
CA GLY A 20 4.46 -33.70 32.80
C GLY A 20 3.97 -32.47 33.59
N CYS A 21 2.64 -32.30 33.66
CA CYS A 21 1.87 -31.40 34.55
C CYS A 21 1.93 -29.89 34.19
N ASN A 22 0.85 -29.09 34.15
CA ASN A 22 -0.55 -29.24 34.55
C ASN A 22 -1.41 -28.25 33.74
N PHE A 23 -2.61 -28.69 33.36
CA PHE A 23 -3.75 -27.85 32.98
C PHE A 23 -4.64 -27.73 34.23
N ASP A 24 -4.81 -26.52 34.78
CA ASP A 24 -6.01 -26.08 35.50
C ASP A 24 -5.89 -24.59 35.88
N GLY A 25 -7.00 -23.88 35.93
CA GLY A 25 -7.14 -22.68 36.76
C GLY A 25 -7.59 -21.41 36.04
N SER A 26 -8.90 -21.19 36.00
CA SER A 26 -9.53 -19.89 35.72
C SER A 26 -9.09 -18.80 36.70
N SER A 27 -9.03 -17.54 36.26
CA SER A 27 -9.61 -16.38 36.97
C SER A 27 -9.35 -15.05 36.22
N ASP A 28 -10.43 -14.37 35.82
CA ASP A 28 -10.50 -12.89 35.95
C ASP A 28 -10.46 -12.55 37.47
N PRO A 29 -10.00 -11.36 37.94
CA PRO A 29 -10.47 -10.05 37.44
C PRO A 29 -9.53 -8.80 37.64
N SER A 30 -10.06 -7.65 37.22
CA SER A 30 -9.98 -6.32 37.86
C SER A 30 -8.75 -5.38 37.64
N SER A 31 -9.08 -4.25 37.01
CA SER A 31 -8.79 -2.86 37.38
C SER A 31 -7.77 -2.57 38.50
N SER A 32 -6.82 -1.67 38.21
CA SER A 32 -6.43 -0.66 39.19
C SER A 32 -6.14 0.69 38.54
N SER A 33 -6.85 1.68 39.05
CA SER A 33 -6.61 3.11 38.92
C SER A 33 -5.37 3.47 39.74
N GLY A 34 -4.52 4.34 39.22
CA GLY A 34 -3.36 4.88 39.92
C GLY A 34 -3.06 6.30 39.49
N ASP A 35 -3.75 7.26 40.11
CA ASP A 35 -3.33 8.66 40.17
C ASP A 35 -1.99 8.78 40.91
N SER A 36 -1.09 9.63 40.41
CA SER A 36 -0.09 10.32 41.23
C SER A 36 0.45 11.56 40.51
N THR A 37 -0.09 12.70 40.90
CA THR A 37 0.52 14.02 40.75
C THR A 37 1.77 14.14 41.62
N GLY A 38 2.88 14.66 41.07
CA GLY A 38 4.10 14.91 41.85
C GLY A 38 5.21 15.60 41.06
N ASN A 39 5.20 16.93 41.12
CA ASN A 39 6.12 17.90 40.53
C ASN A 39 7.56 17.83 41.08
N GLY A 40 8.58 18.07 40.22
CA GLY A 40 9.79 18.83 40.60
C GLY A 40 11.19 18.21 40.46
N SER A 41 11.84 18.50 39.33
CA SER A 41 13.24 19.00 39.18
C SER A 41 14.45 18.17 39.66
N THR A 42 15.32 17.77 38.74
CA THR A 42 16.69 18.31 38.48
C THR A 42 17.49 17.32 37.64
N GLY A 43 18.20 17.84 36.64
CA GLY A 43 18.71 17.06 35.51
C GLY A 43 19.93 16.18 35.76
N THR A 44 20.09 15.23 34.84
CA THR A 44 21.38 14.74 34.36
C THR A 44 21.22 14.39 32.89
N SER A 45 22.08 14.99 32.05
CA SER A 45 22.17 14.75 30.63
C SER A 45 22.63 13.32 30.33
N SER A 46 21.96 12.64 29.42
CA SER A 46 22.59 11.58 28.63
C SER A 46 22.07 11.61 27.19
N GLY A 47 22.99 11.91 26.27
CA GLY A 47 23.02 11.35 24.91
C GLY A 47 21.75 11.42 24.07
N GLY A 48 21.16 12.61 23.91
CA GLY A 48 20.28 12.86 22.76
C GLY A 48 21.13 12.96 21.50
N GLY A 49 21.31 11.85 20.80
CA GLY A 49 21.73 11.87 19.41
C GLY A 49 20.63 12.55 18.61
N SER A 50 20.75 13.87 18.43
CA SER A 50 19.99 14.59 17.42
C SER A 50 20.32 13.95 16.08
N ILE A 51 19.40 13.16 15.54
CA ILE A 51 19.40 12.90 14.10
C ILE A 51 19.17 14.27 13.50
N ASP A 52 20.20 14.78 12.83
CA ASP A 52 20.10 15.94 11.97
C ASP A 52 19.16 15.55 10.83
N ILE A 53 17.86 15.79 11.04
CA ILE A 53 16.87 15.75 9.98
C ILE A 53 17.13 17.04 9.20
N GLY A 54 18.14 16.97 8.33
CA GLY A 54 18.48 18.06 7.43
C GLY A 54 17.22 18.58 6.77
N ASP A 55 17.17 19.90 6.59
CA ASP A 55 16.13 20.68 5.91
C ASP A 55 15.31 19.78 4.97
N ILE A 56 14.09 19.42 5.40
CA ILE A 56 13.16 18.68 4.55
C ILE A 56 12.71 19.69 3.50
N ASP A 57 13.53 19.85 2.47
CA ASP A 57 13.11 20.42 1.21
C ASP A 57 11.81 19.70 0.84
N THR A 58 10.76 20.48 0.63
CA THR A 58 9.46 19.96 0.22
C THR A 58 9.72 19.12 -1.04
N PRO A 59 9.43 17.80 -1.05
CA PRO A 59 9.69 17.00 -2.23
C PRO A 59 8.86 17.59 -3.36
N THR A 60 9.55 18.22 -4.30
CA THR A 60 9.02 18.73 -5.55
C THR A 60 9.87 18.06 -6.61
N ILE A 61 9.49 16.86 -7.02
CA ILE A 61 10.07 16.25 -8.21
C ILE A 61 9.49 16.94 -9.43
N ALA A 62 10.35 17.27 -10.39
CA ALA A 62 9.92 17.69 -11.71
C ALA A 62 9.17 16.52 -12.38
N ALA A 63 8.06 16.80 -13.06
CA ALA A 63 7.28 15.80 -13.79
C ALA A 63 8.14 14.76 -14.52
N VAL A 64 7.72 13.49 -14.50
CA VAL A 64 8.45 12.39 -15.14
C VAL A 64 8.64 12.69 -16.63
N ASP A 65 9.90 12.73 -17.08
CA ASP A 65 10.24 12.87 -18.48
C ASP A 65 10.33 11.48 -19.15
N TYR A 66 9.21 11.05 -19.74
CA TYR A 66 9.13 9.75 -20.43
C TYR A 66 10.11 9.63 -21.61
N SER A 67 10.52 10.74 -22.21
CA SER A 67 11.50 10.75 -23.31
C SER A 67 12.93 10.47 -22.84
N ALA A 68 13.21 10.67 -21.54
CA ALA A 68 14.48 10.41 -20.92
C ALA A 68 14.59 8.99 -20.31
N ILE A 69 13.48 8.22 -20.28
CA ILE A 69 13.50 6.83 -19.80
C ILE A 69 14.34 5.99 -20.77
N ALA A 70 15.29 5.24 -20.23
CA ALA A 70 16.12 4.35 -21.03
C ALA A 70 15.26 3.30 -21.75
N THR A 71 15.68 2.90 -22.96
CA THR A 71 15.00 1.84 -23.68
C THR A 71 14.97 0.55 -22.84
N PRO A 72 13.81 -0.12 -22.73
CA PRO A 72 13.69 -1.34 -21.95
C PRO A 72 14.71 -2.40 -22.36
N THR A 73 15.35 -3.01 -21.36
CA THR A 73 16.27 -4.15 -21.57
C THR A 73 15.48 -5.41 -21.92
N VAL A 74 14.26 -5.52 -21.40
CA VAL A 74 13.33 -6.63 -21.65
C VAL A 74 11.93 -6.06 -21.87
N THR A 75 11.18 -6.67 -22.78
CA THR A 75 9.76 -6.39 -22.99
C THR A 75 8.95 -7.64 -22.63
N ALA A 76 8.12 -7.54 -21.60
CA ALA A 76 7.21 -8.59 -21.16
C ALA A 76 5.93 -8.57 -21.99
N GLN A 77 5.51 -9.76 -22.42
CA GLN A 77 4.32 -10.01 -23.25
C GLN A 77 3.31 -10.95 -22.56
N ASP A 78 3.67 -11.48 -21.38
CA ASP A 78 2.84 -12.35 -20.55
C ASP A 78 3.34 -12.35 -19.10
N ASP A 79 2.55 -12.96 -18.20
CA ASP A 79 2.82 -13.04 -16.76
C ASP A 79 4.18 -13.65 -16.43
N LEU A 80 4.56 -14.74 -17.12
CA LEU A 80 5.80 -15.46 -16.85
C LEU A 80 7.03 -14.67 -17.31
N ALA A 81 6.92 -14.00 -18.46
CA ALA A 81 7.96 -13.12 -18.98
C ALA A 81 8.22 -11.94 -18.03
N LEU A 82 7.16 -11.34 -17.48
CA LEU A 82 7.29 -10.26 -16.50
C LEU A 82 7.96 -10.73 -15.20
N GLN A 83 7.50 -11.86 -14.64
CA GLN A 83 8.10 -12.44 -13.43
C GLN A 83 9.59 -12.76 -13.63
N ASN A 84 9.94 -13.39 -14.76
CA ASN A 84 11.33 -13.71 -15.07
C ASN A 84 12.19 -12.45 -15.28
N ALA A 85 11.65 -11.42 -15.93
CA ALA A 85 12.35 -10.16 -16.15
C ALA A 85 12.68 -9.48 -14.82
N VAL A 86 11.71 -9.36 -13.90
CA VAL A 86 11.92 -8.77 -12.56
C VAL A 86 12.87 -9.60 -11.71
N ALA A 87 12.78 -10.93 -11.78
CA ALA A 87 13.69 -11.82 -11.06
C ALA A 87 15.15 -11.66 -11.53
N ALA A 88 15.37 -11.49 -12.83
CA ALA A 88 16.69 -11.38 -13.45
C ALA A 88 17.28 -9.96 -13.45
N ALA A 89 16.46 -8.93 -13.20
CA ALA A 89 16.89 -7.54 -13.30
C ALA A 89 17.95 -7.14 -12.27
N ALA A 90 18.79 -6.19 -12.68
CA ALA A 90 19.71 -5.45 -11.83
C ALA A 90 19.18 -4.05 -11.52
N ASP A 91 19.78 -3.39 -10.52
CA ASP A 91 19.49 -1.99 -10.22
C ASP A 91 19.71 -1.11 -11.46
N GLY A 92 18.73 -0.26 -11.76
CA GLY A 92 18.71 0.64 -12.91
C GLY A 92 18.08 0.06 -14.17
N ASP A 93 17.73 -1.24 -14.20
CA ASP A 93 17.09 -1.83 -15.37
C ASP A 93 15.68 -1.26 -15.60
N VAL A 94 15.34 -1.12 -16.89
CA VAL A 94 13.99 -0.77 -17.36
C VAL A 94 13.34 -2.02 -17.97
N ILE A 95 12.16 -2.38 -17.46
CA ILE A 95 11.35 -3.49 -17.94
C ILE A 95 10.09 -2.91 -18.56
N GLY A 96 9.92 -3.19 -19.85
CA GLY A 96 8.76 -2.80 -20.62
C GLY A 96 7.62 -3.79 -20.44
N LEU A 97 6.42 -3.31 -20.13
CA LEU A 97 5.19 -4.11 -20.18
C LEU A 97 4.44 -3.70 -21.45
N THR A 98 4.12 -4.66 -22.31
CA THR A 98 3.53 -4.31 -23.61
C THR A 98 2.11 -3.80 -23.44
N ALA A 99 1.82 -2.64 -24.02
CA ALA A 99 0.49 -2.06 -23.93
C ALA A 99 -0.57 -2.94 -24.60
N GLY A 100 -1.77 -2.93 -24.04
CA GLY A 100 -2.87 -3.82 -24.45
C GLY A 100 -2.74 -5.28 -23.98
N VAL A 101 -1.59 -5.69 -23.43
CA VAL A 101 -1.45 -6.99 -22.74
C VAL A 101 -2.06 -6.90 -21.35
N ASN A 102 -2.82 -7.95 -20.98
CA ASN A 102 -3.39 -8.10 -19.65
C ASN A 102 -2.66 -9.19 -18.85
N PHE A 103 -1.98 -8.77 -17.79
CA PHE A 103 -1.25 -9.61 -16.83
C PHE A 103 -2.17 -10.11 -15.71
N ALA A 104 -3.21 -10.86 -16.07
CA ALA A 104 -4.29 -11.24 -15.17
C ALA A 104 -3.93 -12.35 -14.18
N SER A 105 -2.90 -13.16 -14.47
CA SER A 105 -2.46 -14.26 -13.61
C SER A 105 -1.06 -14.01 -13.03
N LEU A 106 -0.66 -12.74 -12.94
CA LEU A 106 0.65 -12.32 -12.44
C LEU A 106 0.91 -12.78 -11.00
N GLY A 107 -0.14 -12.80 -10.16
CA GLY A 107 0.02 -12.99 -8.72
C GLY A 107 0.83 -11.84 -8.10
N ALA A 108 1.67 -12.15 -7.11
CA ALA A 108 2.57 -11.18 -6.50
C ALA A 108 3.81 -10.94 -7.35
N LEU A 109 4.05 -9.70 -7.76
CA LEU A 109 5.31 -9.26 -8.34
C LEU A 109 6.15 -8.56 -7.28
N THR A 110 7.14 -9.27 -6.73
CA THR A 110 8.08 -8.70 -5.76
C THR A 110 9.18 -7.91 -6.46
N VAL A 111 9.25 -6.62 -6.15
CA VAL A 111 10.30 -5.69 -6.59
C VAL A 111 11.29 -5.49 -5.43
N ASP A 112 12.46 -6.09 -5.57
CA ASP A 112 13.56 -6.03 -4.59
C ASP A 112 14.85 -5.41 -5.14
N LYS A 113 14.75 -4.80 -6.32
CA LYS A 113 15.80 -3.99 -6.98
C LYS A 113 15.24 -2.64 -7.39
N LYS A 114 16.13 -1.70 -7.68
CA LYS A 114 15.82 -0.33 -8.11
C LYS A 114 15.53 -0.29 -9.62
N ILE A 115 14.43 -0.90 -10.03
CA ILE A 115 14.03 -1.05 -11.44
C ILE A 115 12.91 -0.08 -11.82
N THR A 116 12.71 0.09 -13.13
CA THR A 116 11.56 0.80 -13.70
C THR A 116 10.64 -0.20 -14.40
N LEU A 117 9.37 -0.22 -14.02
CA LEU A 117 8.29 -0.88 -14.75
C LEU A 117 7.53 0.19 -15.55
N VAL A 118 7.44 0.03 -16.86
CA VAL A 118 6.79 1.04 -17.73
C VAL A 118 6.08 0.40 -18.92
N SER A 119 4.96 0.99 -19.35
CA SER A 119 4.29 0.56 -20.59
C SER A 119 5.09 0.87 -21.84
N VAL A 120 5.09 -0.07 -22.79
CA VAL A 120 5.78 0.04 -24.06
C VAL A 120 4.89 -0.37 -25.22
N ASP A 121 5.15 0.17 -26.40
CA ASP A 121 4.43 -0.22 -27.61
C ASP A 121 4.84 -1.61 -28.12
N SER A 122 4.22 -2.07 -29.21
CA SER A 122 4.55 -3.36 -29.83
C SER A 122 5.99 -3.48 -30.35
N ALA A 123 6.71 -2.37 -30.51
CA ALA A 123 8.12 -2.32 -30.89
C ALA A 123 9.06 -2.24 -29.68
N GLY A 124 8.53 -2.16 -28.45
CA GLY A 124 9.29 -2.05 -27.21
C GLY A 124 9.74 -0.61 -26.89
N ALA A 125 9.18 0.40 -27.55
CA ALA A 125 9.44 1.80 -27.22
C ALA A 125 8.55 2.26 -26.05
N VAL A 126 9.12 3.04 -25.12
CA VAL A 126 8.37 3.62 -24.00
C VAL A 126 7.23 4.49 -24.53
N ILE A 127 6.03 4.28 -23.99
CA ILE A 127 4.86 5.09 -24.34
C ILE A 127 4.85 6.34 -23.48
N ASP A 128 4.92 7.50 -24.12
CA ASP A 128 4.68 8.80 -23.50
C ASP A 128 3.16 9.01 -23.35
N PRO A 129 2.65 9.18 -22.12
CA PRO A 129 1.21 9.31 -21.88
C PRO A 129 0.60 10.60 -22.45
N THR A 130 1.42 11.58 -22.83
CA THR A 130 0.94 12.78 -23.55
C THR A 130 0.67 12.50 -25.03
N ALA A 131 1.19 11.40 -25.57
CA ALA A 131 1.05 11.00 -26.97
C ALA A 131 0.06 9.85 -27.19
N SER A 132 -0.14 8.98 -26.18
CA SER A 132 -1.05 7.83 -26.24
C SER A 132 -1.55 7.46 -24.85
N ASP A 133 -2.81 7.03 -24.74
CA ASP A 133 -3.42 6.49 -23.52
C ASP A 133 -3.28 4.97 -23.40
N GLU A 134 -2.55 4.33 -24.32
CA GLU A 134 -2.29 2.90 -24.28
C GLU A 134 -1.41 2.51 -23.10
N GLN A 135 -1.90 1.56 -22.30
CA GLN A 135 -1.21 1.05 -21.11
C GLN A 135 -1.21 -0.48 -21.11
N ALA A 136 -0.20 -1.07 -20.49
CA ALA A 136 -0.27 -2.44 -19.99
C ALA A 136 -1.29 -2.52 -18.86
N LEU A 137 -1.99 -3.65 -18.77
CA LEU A 137 -3.03 -3.87 -17.76
C LEU A 137 -2.62 -4.96 -16.77
N ILE A 138 -2.63 -4.66 -15.48
CA ILE A 138 -2.60 -5.65 -14.40
C ILE A 138 -4.03 -5.82 -13.89
N SER A 139 -4.52 -7.07 -13.80
CA SER A 139 -5.89 -7.36 -13.38
C SER A 139 -5.98 -8.65 -12.55
N GLY A 140 -7.20 -9.09 -12.25
CA GLY A 140 -7.44 -10.23 -11.37
C GLY A 140 -6.95 -9.92 -9.95
N ALA A 141 -6.15 -10.84 -9.41
CA ALA A 141 -5.48 -10.71 -8.11
C ALA A 141 -4.01 -10.25 -8.21
N GLY A 142 -3.55 -9.79 -9.39
CA GLY A 142 -2.17 -9.34 -9.60
C GLY A 142 -1.82 -8.12 -8.75
N CYS A 143 -0.65 -8.12 -8.11
CA CYS A 143 -0.21 -7.01 -7.27
C CYS A 143 1.30 -6.81 -7.32
N ILE A 144 1.77 -5.61 -7.00
CA ILE A 144 3.19 -5.25 -6.95
C ILE A 144 3.57 -5.01 -5.49
N TYR A 145 4.52 -5.80 -4.99
CA TYR A 145 5.11 -5.62 -3.67
C TYR A 145 6.51 -5.03 -3.80
N ILE A 146 6.69 -3.79 -3.34
CA ILE A 146 7.98 -3.12 -3.33
C ILE A 146 8.58 -3.30 -1.94
N SER A 147 9.62 -4.14 -1.87
CA SER A 147 10.34 -4.42 -0.64
C SER A 147 11.27 -3.25 -0.24
N PRO A 148 11.86 -3.25 0.96
CA PRO A 148 12.82 -2.21 1.37
C PRO A 148 13.98 -2.00 0.39
N LYS A 149 14.46 -3.07 -0.25
CA LYS A 149 15.55 -3.02 -1.25
C LYS A 149 15.11 -2.42 -2.59
N GLY A 150 13.81 -2.42 -2.86
CA GLY A 150 13.21 -1.79 -4.04
C GLY A 150 13.01 -0.28 -3.89
N ALA A 151 13.47 0.35 -2.80
CA ALA A 151 13.38 1.80 -2.61
C ALA A 151 14.05 2.58 -3.75
N GLY A 152 13.32 3.50 -4.38
CA GLY A 152 13.76 4.20 -5.60
C GLY A 152 13.38 3.50 -6.91
N SER A 153 12.61 2.42 -6.87
CA SER A 153 11.96 1.86 -8.05
C SER A 153 10.87 2.80 -8.60
N GLN A 154 10.49 2.57 -9.86
CA GLN A 154 9.49 3.37 -10.56
C GLN A 154 8.44 2.45 -11.18
N VAL A 155 7.17 2.83 -11.07
CA VAL A 155 6.02 2.18 -11.73
C VAL A 155 5.28 3.25 -12.51
N LEU A 156 5.32 3.16 -13.84
CA LEU A 156 5.00 4.27 -14.72
C LEU A 156 4.02 3.84 -15.80
N ASN A 157 2.98 4.65 -16.06
CA ASN A 157 2.06 4.49 -17.18
C ASN A 157 1.41 3.09 -17.25
N ILE A 158 0.94 2.52 -16.12
CA ILE A 158 0.33 1.19 -16.05
C ILE A 158 -1.13 1.29 -15.56
N ALA A 159 -2.01 0.49 -16.17
CA ALA A 159 -3.40 0.35 -15.75
C ALA A 159 -3.57 -0.82 -14.77
N PHE A 160 -4.50 -0.66 -13.84
CA PHE A 160 -4.91 -1.65 -12.86
C PHE A 160 -6.43 -1.79 -12.88
N LYS A 161 -6.93 -3.01 -13.12
CA LYS A 161 -8.37 -3.33 -13.09
C LYS A 161 -8.59 -4.65 -12.35
N ASN A 162 -8.19 -4.65 -11.08
CA ASN A 162 -8.28 -5.80 -10.20
C ASN A 162 -9.74 -6.08 -9.81
N ASP A 163 -10.11 -7.37 -9.77
CA ASP A 163 -11.36 -7.84 -9.16
C ASP A 163 -11.17 -8.29 -7.71
N THR A 164 -9.90 -8.35 -7.28
CA THR A 164 -9.48 -8.85 -5.97
C THR A 164 -8.27 -8.05 -5.47
N ILE A 165 -8.31 -7.58 -4.22
CA ILE A 165 -7.20 -6.87 -3.56
C ILE A 165 -6.93 -7.48 -2.19
N GLY A 166 -5.70 -7.99 -2.03
CA GLY A 166 -5.20 -8.48 -0.74
C GLY A 166 -5.79 -9.81 -0.25
N TYR A 167 -6.59 -10.47 -1.08
CA TYR A 167 -7.18 -11.76 -0.77
C TYR A 167 -6.42 -12.89 -1.43
N GLU A 168 -6.07 -13.91 -0.65
CA GLU A 168 -5.67 -15.21 -1.15
C GLU A 168 -6.67 -16.27 -0.68
N ALA A 169 -7.17 -17.07 -1.63
CA ALA A 169 -8.00 -18.21 -1.33
C ALA A 169 -7.14 -19.34 -0.73
N GLY A 170 -7.14 -19.49 0.60
CA GLY A 170 -6.89 -20.79 1.24
C GLY A 170 -5.59 -21.03 2.01
N THR A 171 -4.69 -20.05 2.19
CA THR A 171 -3.52 -20.22 3.06
C THR A 171 -3.24 -18.97 3.89
N THR A 172 -3.31 -19.08 5.22
CA THR A 172 -3.23 -17.98 6.18
C THR A 172 -1.83 -17.39 6.40
N THR A 173 -0.84 -17.67 5.54
CA THR A 173 0.57 -17.37 5.85
C THR A 173 1.37 -16.67 4.76
N ASP A 174 0.91 -16.58 3.51
CA ASP A 174 1.70 -16.00 2.41
C ASP A 174 0.88 -15.00 1.58
N ASN A 175 0.06 -14.15 2.21
CA ASN A 175 -0.69 -13.16 1.45
C ASN A 175 0.28 -12.20 0.72
N ALA A 176 0.36 -12.33 -0.60
CA ALA A 176 1.00 -11.40 -1.50
C ALA A 176 0.56 -9.94 -1.27
N CYS A 177 1.51 -9.00 -1.28
CA CYS A 177 1.25 -7.55 -1.14
C CYS A 177 0.49 -7.15 0.15
N VAL A 178 0.71 -7.88 1.25
CA VAL A 178 0.29 -7.49 2.60
C VAL A 178 1.47 -6.92 3.37
N LEU A 179 1.33 -5.69 3.84
CA LEU A 179 2.30 -5.09 4.75
C LEU A 179 2.07 -5.59 6.17
N SER A 180 3.16 -5.86 6.89
CA SER A 180 3.14 -6.50 8.20
C SER A 180 2.28 -5.74 9.24
N GLY A 181 1.70 -6.47 10.21
CA GLY A 181 1.03 -5.90 11.38
C GLY A 181 -0.51 -6.00 11.41
N SER A 182 -1.17 -6.40 10.32
CA SER A 182 -2.59 -6.79 10.30
C SER A 182 -2.93 -7.45 8.96
N SER A 183 -3.82 -8.44 8.95
CA SER A 183 -4.37 -9.01 7.70
C SER A 183 -5.13 -7.98 6.85
N GLY A 184 -5.44 -6.80 7.41
CA GLY A 184 -6.14 -5.71 6.75
C GLY A 184 -5.28 -4.61 6.13
N ARG A 185 -4.02 -4.90 5.80
CA ARG A 185 -3.07 -3.92 5.26
C ARG A 185 -2.49 -4.41 3.94
N SER A 186 -3.35 -4.47 2.95
CA SER A 186 -3.04 -5.02 1.63
C SER A 186 -3.27 -3.99 0.53
N GLY A 187 -2.58 -4.16 -0.60
CA GLY A 187 -2.91 -3.37 -1.77
C GLY A 187 -2.46 -3.92 -3.11
N VAL A 188 -2.94 -3.28 -4.18
CA VAL A 188 -2.52 -3.58 -5.56
C VAL A 188 -1.07 -3.15 -5.76
N ILE A 189 -0.69 -2.02 -5.18
CA ILE A 189 0.70 -1.65 -4.95
C ILE A 189 0.91 -1.56 -3.43
N ALA A 190 1.84 -2.36 -2.92
CA ALA A 190 2.24 -2.35 -1.52
C ALA A 190 3.71 -1.96 -1.40
N ILE A 191 3.97 -0.84 -0.73
CA ILE A 191 5.31 -0.28 -0.52
C ILE A 191 5.70 -0.51 0.93
N ASP A 192 6.62 -1.42 1.18
CA ASP A 192 7.17 -1.65 2.52
C ASP A 192 8.10 -0.50 2.94
N GLU A 193 8.66 -0.55 4.14
CA GLU A 193 9.59 0.46 4.64
C GLU A 193 10.75 0.67 3.66
N THR A 194 10.80 1.82 2.98
CA THR A 194 11.85 2.17 2.02
C THR A 194 13.13 2.69 2.69
N SER A 195 13.43 2.19 3.89
CA SER A 195 14.65 2.48 4.63
C SER A 195 15.77 1.56 4.17
N GLU A 196 16.80 2.11 3.53
CA GLU A 196 18.06 1.39 3.35
C GLU A 196 19.02 1.72 4.51
N ALA A 197 19.55 0.67 5.14
CA ALA A 197 20.70 0.79 6.03
C ALA A 197 21.97 1.03 5.18
N ASP A 198 22.79 2.00 5.59
CA ASP A 198 24.12 2.18 5.01
C ASP A 198 25.02 0.97 5.33
N SER A 199 26.23 0.94 4.74
CA SER A 199 27.19 -0.14 4.97
C SER A 199 27.64 -0.26 6.44
N ALA A 200 27.29 0.69 7.30
CA ALA A 200 27.52 0.67 8.74
C ALA A 200 26.27 0.28 9.56
N GLY A 201 25.17 -0.10 8.89
CA GLY A 201 23.91 -0.51 9.53
C GLY A 201 23.03 0.65 9.99
N THR A 202 23.33 1.89 9.60
CA THR A 202 22.54 3.08 9.96
C THR A 202 21.51 3.35 8.87
N VAL A 203 20.21 3.34 9.21
CA VAL A 203 19.15 3.79 8.29
C VAL A 203 19.41 5.25 7.93
N LYS A 204 19.70 5.54 6.65
CA LYS A 204 20.15 6.90 6.26
C LYS A 204 19.43 7.52 5.07
N TYR A 205 18.85 6.73 4.17
CA TYR A 205 18.29 7.29 2.95
C TYR A 205 16.94 6.66 2.66
N PHE A 206 15.93 7.52 2.61
CA PHE A 206 14.63 7.19 2.05
C PHE A 206 14.71 7.64 0.60
N LYS A 207 14.60 6.68 -0.32
CA LYS A 207 14.37 6.99 -1.73
C LYS A 207 12.90 6.72 -2.00
N PRO A 208 12.14 7.74 -2.45
CA PRO A 208 10.75 7.53 -2.76
C PRO A 208 10.62 6.51 -3.89
N VAL A 209 9.62 5.67 -3.81
CA VAL A 209 9.10 4.97 -5.00
C VAL A 209 8.37 6.00 -5.85
N ILE A 210 8.65 6.03 -7.15
CA ILE A 210 7.98 6.93 -8.09
C ILE A 210 6.81 6.18 -8.75
N LEU A 211 5.62 6.72 -8.61
CA LEU A 211 4.38 6.21 -9.20
C LEU A 211 3.79 7.31 -10.07
N ASP A 212 3.76 7.14 -11.38
CA ASP A 212 3.29 8.19 -12.29
C ASP A 212 2.38 7.66 -13.39
N ASN A 213 1.35 8.45 -13.70
CA ASN A 213 0.38 8.17 -14.75
C ASN A 213 -0.27 6.77 -14.62
N LEU A 214 -0.61 6.37 -13.40
CA LEU A 214 -1.27 5.10 -13.14
C LEU A 214 -2.79 5.24 -13.28
N ASN A 215 -3.45 4.23 -13.83
CA ASN A 215 -4.90 4.20 -13.94
C ASN A 215 -5.49 3.06 -13.12
N PHE A 216 -6.11 3.37 -11.99
CA PHE A 216 -6.80 2.40 -11.13
C PHE A 216 -8.30 2.44 -11.41
N ASP A 217 -8.85 1.31 -11.88
CA ASP A 217 -10.28 1.15 -12.14
C ASP A 217 -10.89 0.13 -11.18
N ALA A 218 -11.69 0.62 -10.25
CA ALA A 218 -12.35 -0.17 -9.24
C ALA A 218 -13.73 -0.73 -9.63
N GLU A 219 -14.10 -0.69 -10.91
CA GLU A 219 -15.41 -1.15 -11.40
C GLU A 219 -15.74 -2.59 -10.95
N LEU A 220 -14.74 -3.47 -10.90
CA LEU A 220 -14.91 -4.88 -10.58
C LEU A 220 -14.99 -5.18 -9.07
N ILE A 221 -14.67 -4.21 -8.22
CA ILE A 221 -14.78 -4.32 -6.76
C ILE A 221 -16.22 -3.97 -6.36
N THR A 222 -16.99 -4.98 -5.97
CA THR A 222 -18.44 -4.84 -5.73
C THR A 222 -18.88 -5.21 -4.32
N SER A 223 -18.00 -5.79 -3.50
CA SER A 223 -18.33 -6.20 -2.13
C SER A 223 -17.14 -6.12 -1.19
N ASP A 224 -17.41 -5.73 0.06
CA ASP A 224 -16.53 -5.99 1.20
C ASP A 224 -16.54 -7.49 1.53
N GLN A 225 -15.55 -7.96 2.30
CA GLN A 225 -15.44 -9.35 2.80
C GLN A 225 -16.80 -10.01 3.06
N THR A 226 -17.30 -10.69 2.04
CA THR A 226 -18.32 -11.71 2.13
C THR A 226 -17.76 -12.92 1.38
N ALA A 227 -18.46 -14.05 1.41
CA ALA A 227 -17.96 -15.39 1.07
C ALA A 227 -17.19 -15.56 -0.27
N ASP A 228 -17.20 -14.52 -1.13
CA ASP A 228 -16.59 -14.46 -2.45
C ASP A 228 -15.19 -13.79 -2.49
N GLY A 229 -14.73 -13.13 -1.40
CA GLY A 229 -13.30 -12.82 -1.19
C GLY A 229 -12.67 -11.63 -1.93
N GLN A 230 -13.40 -10.61 -2.39
CA GLN A 230 -12.77 -9.56 -3.24
C GLN A 230 -11.81 -8.61 -2.50
N LEU A 231 -12.13 -8.16 -1.28
CA LEU A 231 -11.28 -7.25 -0.51
C LEU A 231 -10.88 -7.88 0.81
N ASN A 232 -9.60 -7.83 1.17
CA ASN A 232 -9.17 -8.23 2.52
C ASN A 232 -9.12 -7.04 3.48
N ASN A 233 -10.19 -6.88 4.28
CA ASN A 233 -10.28 -6.02 5.49
C ASN A 233 -9.55 -4.66 5.36
N LYS A 234 -10.13 -3.64 4.72
CA LYS A 234 -9.47 -2.33 4.48
C LYS A 234 -8.31 -2.36 3.47
N ALA A 235 -8.40 -3.24 2.48
CA ALA A 235 -7.51 -3.23 1.32
C ALA A 235 -7.54 -1.85 0.62
N SER A 236 -6.40 -1.44 0.07
CA SER A 236 -6.24 -0.16 -0.63
C SER A 236 -5.65 -0.38 -2.02
N TRP A 237 -5.85 0.52 -2.97
CA TRP A 237 -5.17 0.40 -4.28
C TRP A 237 -3.66 0.61 -4.12
N LEU A 238 -3.29 1.65 -3.37
CA LEU A 238 -1.94 1.89 -2.91
C LEU A 238 -1.89 1.85 -1.38
N ILE A 239 -1.03 0.99 -0.84
CA ILE A 239 -0.67 1.00 0.58
C ILE A 239 0.83 1.23 0.75
N ALA A 240 1.22 2.12 1.66
CA ALA A 240 2.62 2.44 1.87
C ALA A 240 3.01 2.57 3.34
N TYR A 241 4.10 1.89 3.71
CA TYR A 241 4.93 2.15 4.89
C TYR A 241 6.23 2.87 4.53
N GLY A 242 6.62 2.83 3.25
CA GLY A 242 7.72 3.62 2.71
C GLY A 242 7.30 5.00 2.22
N GLN A 243 8.31 5.79 1.87
CA GLN A 243 8.16 7.04 1.14
C GLN A 243 7.80 6.77 -0.32
N PHE A 244 6.87 7.54 -0.87
CA PHE A 244 6.51 7.48 -2.29
C PHE A 244 6.11 8.83 -2.84
N GLU A 245 6.09 8.92 -4.16
CA GLU A 245 5.52 10.04 -4.90
C GLU A 245 4.51 9.49 -5.91
N LEU A 246 3.27 9.95 -5.80
CA LEU A 246 2.18 9.56 -6.66
C LEU A 246 1.71 10.77 -7.46
N THR A 247 1.93 10.73 -8.78
CA THR A 247 1.65 11.85 -9.68
C THR A 247 0.79 11.44 -10.87
N ASN A 248 0.00 12.39 -11.37
CA ASN A 248 -0.77 12.28 -12.62
C ASN A 248 -1.63 11.02 -12.74
N SER A 249 -2.00 10.40 -11.62
CA SER A 249 -2.68 9.11 -11.60
C SER A 249 -4.18 9.29 -11.39
N THR A 250 -4.96 8.34 -11.88
CA THR A 250 -6.41 8.37 -11.81
C THR A 250 -6.93 7.16 -11.05
N PHE A 251 -7.86 7.40 -10.13
CA PHE A 251 -8.63 6.37 -9.44
C PHE A 251 -10.10 6.56 -9.83
N THR A 252 -10.65 5.62 -10.58
CA THR A 252 -12.04 5.64 -11.02
C THR A 252 -12.85 4.55 -10.35
N ASN A 253 -14.17 4.75 -10.32
CA ASN A 253 -15.14 3.77 -9.85
C ASN A 253 -14.94 3.34 -8.38
N LEU A 254 -14.21 4.11 -7.57
CA LEU A 254 -14.08 3.83 -6.14
C LEU A 254 -15.48 3.81 -5.52
N LYS A 255 -15.81 2.76 -4.77
CA LYS A 255 -17.17 2.53 -4.27
C LYS A 255 -17.27 2.98 -2.82
N SER A 256 -18.25 3.83 -2.50
CA SER A 256 -18.40 4.32 -1.12
C SER A 256 -19.23 3.43 -0.19
N ASP A 257 -19.73 2.30 -0.69
CA ASP A 257 -20.43 1.27 0.07
C ASP A 257 -19.51 0.10 0.47
N VAL A 258 -18.23 0.16 0.11
CA VAL A 258 -17.17 -0.77 0.51
C VAL A 258 -15.94 -0.02 1.02
N GLN A 259 -15.08 -0.68 1.80
CA GLN A 259 -13.82 -0.13 2.32
C GLN A 259 -12.72 -0.13 1.26
N ASN A 260 -13.00 0.52 0.13
CA ASN A 260 -12.14 0.59 -1.04
C ASN A 260 -11.38 1.92 -1.08
N ILE A 261 -10.23 1.94 -0.40
CA ILE A 261 -9.41 3.15 -0.22
C ILE A 261 -8.47 3.31 -1.42
N GLY A 262 -8.36 4.51 -1.97
CA GLY A 262 -7.39 4.79 -3.04
C GLY A 262 -5.96 4.67 -2.54
N VAL A 263 -5.59 5.51 -1.57
CA VAL A 263 -4.26 5.57 -0.96
C VAL A 263 -4.35 5.45 0.55
N TYR A 264 -3.58 4.54 1.14
CA TYR A 264 -3.48 4.39 2.59
C TYR A 264 -2.01 4.40 3.05
N SER A 265 -1.73 5.23 4.05
CA SER A 265 -0.52 5.13 4.86
C SER A 265 -0.86 5.15 6.34
N ALA A 266 -0.31 4.20 7.10
CA ALA A 266 -0.51 4.13 8.53
C ALA A 266 0.34 5.14 9.31
N CYS A 267 1.36 5.74 8.67
CA CYS A 267 2.31 6.68 9.26
C CYS A 267 3.00 6.19 10.55
N ASN A 268 3.14 4.89 10.72
CA ASN A 268 3.63 4.28 11.96
C ASN A 268 5.13 3.94 11.91
N THR A 269 5.77 4.10 10.75
CA THR A 269 7.20 3.83 10.51
C THR A 269 7.94 5.14 10.31
N ASP A 270 9.24 5.18 10.56
CA ASP A 270 10.01 6.41 10.29
C ASP A 270 10.00 6.74 8.79
N SER A 271 10.11 5.72 7.92
CA SER A 271 10.01 5.86 6.46
C SER A 271 8.74 6.56 5.99
N SER A 272 7.57 6.17 6.51
CA SER A 272 6.29 6.78 6.15
C SER A 272 6.11 8.20 6.69
N LYS A 273 6.93 8.64 7.65
CA LYS A 273 6.94 10.00 8.19
C LYS A 273 7.95 10.92 7.50
N ASN A 274 8.80 10.41 6.62
CA ASN A 274 9.84 11.21 5.95
C ASN A 274 9.35 11.96 4.71
N GLY A 275 8.03 12.01 4.51
CA GLY A 275 7.36 12.90 3.57
C GLY A 275 7.13 12.30 2.21
N SER A 276 5.88 11.97 1.91
CA SER A 276 5.44 11.49 0.59
C SER A 276 4.66 12.59 -0.14
N LEU A 277 4.65 12.53 -1.46
CA LEU A 277 3.93 13.45 -2.33
C LEU A 277 2.75 12.74 -2.99
N ILE A 278 1.58 13.39 -2.99
CA ILE A 278 0.42 13.00 -3.80
C ILE A 278 0.00 14.25 -4.55
N GLU A 279 0.29 14.30 -5.85
CA GLU A 279 0.13 15.50 -6.67
C GLU A 279 -0.57 15.27 -8.00
N ALA A 280 -1.43 16.20 -8.42
CA ALA A 280 -2.10 16.18 -9.73
C ALA A 280 -2.88 14.88 -10.04
N ASN A 281 -3.36 14.18 -9.00
CA ASN A 281 -4.15 12.96 -9.18
C ASN A 281 -5.65 13.27 -9.25
N THR A 282 -6.40 12.39 -9.91
CA THR A 282 -7.87 12.42 -9.90
C THR A 282 -8.41 11.23 -9.12
N PHE A 283 -9.27 11.49 -8.13
CA PHE A 283 -10.00 10.48 -7.37
C PHE A 283 -11.50 10.64 -7.62
N ALA A 284 -12.15 9.62 -8.15
CA ALA A 284 -13.58 9.62 -8.42
C ALA A 284 -14.28 8.50 -7.66
N VAL A 285 -15.21 8.89 -6.78
CA VAL A 285 -16.05 7.96 -6.03
C VAL A 285 -17.43 7.83 -6.69
N VAL A 286 -17.95 6.62 -6.73
CA VAL A 286 -19.35 6.32 -7.01
C VAL A 286 -20.10 6.34 -5.68
N PRO A 287 -21.03 7.30 -5.49
CA PRO A 287 -21.76 7.43 -4.24
C PRO A 287 -22.59 6.17 -3.91
N GLY A 288 -22.46 5.73 -2.67
CA GLY A 288 -23.16 4.63 -2.01
C GLY A 288 -23.52 5.00 -0.57
N SER A 289 -24.05 4.07 0.24
CA SER A 289 -24.83 4.47 1.42
C SER A 289 -24.45 3.83 2.77
N SER A 290 -23.23 3.35 2.99
CA SER A 290 -22.97 2.65 4.27
C SER A 290 -21.55 2.59 4.81
N SER A 291 -20.49 2.87 4.04
CA SER A 291 -19.12 2.57 4.47
C SER A 291 -18.25 3.81 4.66
N GLU A 292 -17.30 3.71 5.59
CA GLU A 292 -16.20 4.69 5.71
C GLU A 292 -15.31 4.54 4.49
N THR A 293 -15.42 5.48 3.56
CA THR A 293 -14.60 5.51 2.35
C THR A 293 -13.85 6.83 2.26
N ALA A 294 -12.54 6.73 2.07
CA ALA A 294 -11.67 7.88 1.83
C ALA A 294 -10.89 7.65 0.54
N ALA A 295 -10.66 8.70 -0.26
CA ALA A 295 -9.73 8.59 -1.38
C ALA A 295 -8.30 8.43 -0.86
N ILE A 296 -7.91 9.30 0.06
CA ILE A 296 -6.61 9.30 0.73
C ILE A 296 -6.85 9.17 2.23
N LYS A 297 -6.18 8.21 2.87
CA LYS A 297 -6.21 8.00 4.31
C LYS A 297 -4.80 7.99 4.88
N LEU A 298 -4.52 8.92 5.78
CA LEU A 298 -3.20 9.09 6.41
C LEU A 298 -3.34 8.99 7.92
N GLY A 299 -2.68 7.99 8.51
CA GLY A 299 -2.74 7.66 9.92
C GLY A 299 -3.61 6.43 10.22
N ASN A 300 -3.40 5.84 11.39
CA ASN A 300 -4.27 4.79 11.89
C ASN A 300 -5.63 5.39 12.26
N SER A 301 -6.71 4.65 11.97
CA SER A 301 -8.03 5.02 12.44
C SER A 301 -8.70 3.89 13.22
N SER A 302 -9.40 4.28 14.27
CA SER A 302 -10.29 3.43 15.03
C SER A 302 -11.64 4.09 15.10
N SER A 303 -12.70 3.36 14.75
CA SER A 303 -14.06 3.86 14.93
C SER A 303 -14.28 5.22 14.25
N GLY A 304 -13.77 5.44 13.03
CA GLY A 304 -13.94 6.70 12.28
C GLY A 304 -13.21 7.92 12.83
N LEU A 305 -12.26 7.72 13.76
CA LEU A 305 -11.36 8.74 14.27
C LEU A 305 -9.94 8.39 13.87
N ILE A 306 -9.16 9.37 13.40
CA ILE A 306 -7.72 9.20 13.14
C ILE A 306 -6.91 9.54 14.38
N ASP A 307 -5.93 8.69 14.69
CA ASP A 307 -4.95 8.93 15.75
C ASP A 307 -4.07 10.13 15.36
N THR A 308 -3.75 10.98 16.33
CA THR A 308 -2.90 12.16 16.09
C THR A 308 -1.46 11.74 15.82
N ILE A 309 -1.10 11.63 14.54
CA ILE A 309 0.21 11.19 14.06
C ILE A 309 0.72 12.16 13.00
N THR A 310 2.00 12.55 13.11
CA THR A 310 2.69 13.36 12.09
C THR A 310 3.20 12.45 10.98
N CYS A 311 2.81 12.72 9.73
CA CYS A 311 3.15 11.92 8.55
C CYS A 311 3.94 12.71 7.48
N ASN A 312 4.11 14.01 7.63
CA ASN A 312 4.79 14.92 6.68
C ASN A 312 4.35 14.80 5.21
N PHE A 313 3.09 14.49 4.91
CA PHE A 313 2.62 14.37 3.52
C PHE A 313 2.42 15.73 2.85
N SER A 314 2.70 15.78 1.55
CA SER A 314 2.34 16.90 0.67
C SER A 314 1.22 16.46 -0.27
N LEU A 315 0.08 17.13 -0.19
CA LEU A 315 -1.08 16.90 -1.07
C LEU A 315 -1.27 18.15 -1.93
N VAL A 316 -1.04 18.06 -3.24
CA VAL A 316 -0.99 19.23 -4.14
C VAL A 316 -1.85 18.99 -5.39
N ASP A 317 -2.70 19.95 -5.77
CA ASP A 317 -3.41 19.95 -7.06
C ASP A 317 -4.23 18.67 -7.39
N ASN A 318 -4.67 17.92 -6.37
CA ASN A 318 -5.50 16.72 -6.60
C ASN A 318 -6.97 17.12 -6.81
N THR A 319 -7.66 16.37 -7.67
CA THR A 319 -9.10 16.53 -7.94
C THR A 319 -9.90 15.41 -7.31
N PHE A 320 -10.89 15.74 -6.49
CA PHE A 320 -11.79 14.79 -5.84
C PHE A 320 -13.20 14.94 -6.39
N ILE A 321 -13.72 13.90 -7.04
CA ILE A 321 -15.03 13.90 -7.69
C ILE A 321 -16.03 13.10 -6.85
N ASN A 322 -17.17 13.71 -6.55
CA ASN A 322 -18.32 13.15 -5.80
C ASN A 322 -18.05 12.81 -4.33
N TYR A 323 -16.94 13.30 -3.77
CA TYR A 323 -16.73 13.30 -2.32
C TYR A 323 -17.54 14.42 -1.66
N THR A 324 -17.84 14.25 -0.38
CA THR A 324 -18.71 15.18 0.37
C THR A 324 -17.94 16.29 1.06
N ALA A 325 -16.69 16.02 1.40
CA ALA A 325 -15.78 16.96 2.03
C ALA A 325 -14.35 16.65 1.58
N LEU A 326 -13.52 17.69 1.53
CA LEU A 326 -12.12 17.53 1.13
C LEU A 326 -11.27 16.95 2.26
N LEU A 327 -11.36 17.46 3.49
CA LEU A 327 -10.57 17.01 4.62
C LEU A 327 -11.45 16.77 5.84
N ALA A 328 -11.28 15.63 6.50
CA ALA A 328 -11.84 15.32 7.80
C ALA A 328 -10.79 14.59 8.66
N ASN A 329 -10.78 14.86 9.96
CA ASN A 329 -10.06 14.05 10.96
C ASN A 329 -11.03 13.18 11.79
N ASP A 330 -12.33 13.45 11.66
CA ASP A 330 -13.43 12.71 12.24
C ASP A 330 -14.52 12.55 11.18
N VAL A 331 -14.75 11.31 10.73
CA VAL A 331 -15.80 11.00 9.75
C VAL A 331 -17.14 10.63 10.41
N LYS A 332 -17.18 10.60 11.75
CA LYS A 332 -18.37 10.33 12.57
C LYS A 332 -19.08 11.58 13.10
N ASN A 333 -18.39 12.73 13.25
CA ASN A 333 -18.92 13.88 13.97
C ASN A 333 -18.86 15.22 13.22
N THR A 334 -18.73 15.22 11.89
CA THR A 334 -19.00 16.45 11.13
C THR A 334 -20.48 16.82 11.32
N VAL A 335 -20.74 18.12 11.55
CA VAL A 335 -22.01 18.74 12.01
C VAL A 335 -23.23 18.48 11.07
N LEU A 336 -23.08 17.62 10.06
CA LEU A 336 -24.06 17.26 9.04
C LEU A 336 -24.75 15.90 9.28
N TYR A 337 -24.71 15.35 10.50
CA TYR A 337 -25.26 14.02 10.76
C TYR A 337 -26.61 13.99 11.45
N PRO A 338 -27.46 13.04 11.01
CA PRO A 338 -27.77 11.99 11.98
C PRO A 338 -27.64 10.53 11.50
N THR A 339 -27.19 10.13 10.30
CA THR A 339 -27.32 8.68 9.93
C THR A 339 -26.23 7.91 9.14
N LYS A 340 -25.23 8.46 8.43
CA LYS A 340 -24.31 7.63 7.60
C LYS A 340 -22.90 8.20 7.32
N PRO A 341 -21.80 7.39 7.45
CA PRO A 341 -20.43 7.69 6.97
C PRO A 341 -20.47 8.38 5.61
N LEU A 342 -19.94 9.60 5.53
CA LEU A 342 -19.85 10.32 4.26
C LEU A 342 -18.50 9.99 3.58
N PRO A 343 -18.45 9.77 2.25
CA PRO A 343 -17.19 9.63 1.56
C PRO A 343 -16.42 10.96 1.62
N VAL A 344 -15.19 10.92 2.11
CA VAL A 344 -14.30 12.09 2.23
C VAL A 344 -13.11 11.98 1.28
N GLY A 345 -12.66 13.09 0.70
CA GLY A 345 -11.48 13.08 -0.18
C GLY A 345 -10.22 12.67 0.58
N ILE A 346 -9.97 13.35 1.69
CA ILE A 346 -8.80 13.18 2.55
C ILE A 346 -9.29 12.92 3.98
N PHE A 347 -8.88 11.78 4.53
CA PHE A 347 -9.07 11.44 5.94
C PHE A 347 -7.70 11.49 6.63
N SER A 348 -7.43 12.56 7.36
CA SER A 348 -6.11 12.85 7.95
C SER A 348 -6.22 13.95 9.03
N THR A 349 -5.26 14.01 9.97
CA THR A 349 -5.14 15.19 10.84
C THR A 349 -4.32 16.28 10.15
N PRO A 350 -4.54 17.58 10.46
CA PRO A 350 -3.71 18.65 9.90
C PRO A 350 -2.21 18.47 10.17
N GLU A 351 -1.84 17.91 11.31
CA GLU A 351 -0.45 17.65 11.71
C GLU A 351 0.21 16.53 10.88
N SER A 352 -0.58 15.72 10.17
CA SER A 352 -0.06 14.73 9.25
C SER A 352 0.45 15.35 7.93
N LEU A 353 0.09 16.61 7.65
CA LEU A 353 0.31 17.28 6.36
C LEU A 353 1.36 18.39 6.50
N THR A 354 2.41 18.31 5.68
CA THR A 354 3.34 19.43 5.46
C THR A 354 2.72 20.45 4.51
N LYS A 355 1.93 19.98 3.53
CA LYS A 355 1.33 20.80 2.48
C LYS A 355 -0.04 20.25 2.07
N ASN A 356 -1.01 21.13 1.90
CA ASN A 356 -2.35 20.82 1.41
C ASN A 356 -2.88 22.02 0.61
N GLU A 357 -2.57 22.09 -0.68
CA GLU A 357 -2.92 23.23 -1.54
C GLU A 357 -3.40 22.78 -2.92
N GLY A 358 -4.16 23.64 -3.60
CA GLY A 358 -4.62 23.36 -4.97
C GLY A 358 -5.63 22.23 -5.11
N ASN A 359 -5.86 21.44 -4.05
CA ASN A 359 -6.80 20.34 -4.04
C ASN A 359 -8.24 20.83 -4.21
N THR A 360 -8.97 20.24 -5.15
CA THR A 360 -10.34 20.66 -5.51
C THR A 360 -11.36 19.57 -5.26
N LEU A 361 -12.56 19.98 -4.85
CA LEU A 361 -13.73 19.11 -4.73
C LEU A 361 -14.71 19.46 -5.84
N THR A 362 -15.07 18.47 -6.65
CA THR A 362 -16.08 18.60 -7.71
C THR A 362 -17.22 17.64 -7.42
N THR A 363 -18.45 18.13 -7.56
CA THR A 363 -19.66 17.30 -7.53
C THR A 363 -20.23 17.24 -8.94
N GLN A 364 -20.47 16.04 -9.46
CA GLN A 364 -21.18 15.83 -10.72
C GLN A 364 -22.67 15.58 -10.46
#